data_AF-A0A1Q9LNU4-F1
#
_entry.id   AF-A0A1Q9LNU4-F1
#
_cell.length_a   1.000
_cell.length_b   1.000
_cell.length_c   1.000
_cell.angle_alpha   90.00
_cell.angle_beta   90.00
_cell.angle_gamma   90.00
#
_symmetry.space_group_name_H-M   'P 1'
#
loop_
_entity.id
_entity.type
_entity.pdbx_description
1 polymer ?
#
loop_
_entity_poly.entity_id
_entity_poly.type
_entity_poly.pdbx_seq_one_letter_code
_entity_poly.pdbx_strand_id
1 'polypeptide(L)'
;MTTAISAERMQALRDIAVEVLEIEDDEITETSLFAEDHDADSLRAIEILARIEKQFKVDIPQSELPNMVNLQAVYAVVAQYAGWQD
;
A
#
# COMPACT_ATOMS: atom_id res chain seq x y z
N MET A 1 -6.13 21.19 -6.98
CA MET A 1 -5.82 20.82 -5.58
C MET A 1 -5.82 19.30 -5.36
N THR A 2 -6.40 18.51 -6.27
CA THR A 2 -6.48 17.03 -6.16
C THR A 2 -5.12 16.32 -6.18
N THR A 3 -4.18 16.77 -7.02
CA THR A 3 -2.87 16.12 -7.24
C THR A 3 -1.94 16.11 -6.03
N ALA A 4 -2.09 17.04 -5.08
CA ALA A 4 -1.23 17.08 -3.89
C ALA A 4 -1.63 16.01 -2.87
N ILE A 5 -2.93 15.70 -2.78
CA ILE A 5 -3.47 14.77 -1.79
C ILE A 5 -3.11 13.32 -2.18
N SER A 6 -3.11 13.00 -3.47
CA SER A 6 -2.67 11.67 -3.97
C SER A 6 -1.21 11.39 -3.62
N ALA A 7 -0.32 12.39 -3.76
CA ALA A 7 1.09 12.24 -3.39
C ALA A 7 1.29 11.99 -1.89
N GLU A 8 0.57 12.71 -1.01
CA GLU A 8 0.64 12.49 0.45
C GLU A 8 0.16 11.09 0.85
N ARG A 9 -0.91 10.61 0.22
CA ARG A 9 -1.43 9.25 0.45
C ARG A 9 -0.47 8.19 -0.04
N MET A 10 0.13 8.38 -1.22
CA MET A 10 1.13 7.46 -1.75
C MET A 10 2.35 7.38 -0.84
N GLN A 11 2.83 8.52 -0.34
CA GLN A 11 3.92 8.56 0.64
C GLN A 11 3.53 7.81 1.92
N ALA A 12 2.33 8.03 2.44
CA ALA A 12 1.86 7.30 3.62
C ALA A 12 1.78 5.78 3.41
N LEU A 13 1.39 5.31 2.22
CA LEU A 13 1.41 3.88 1.88
C LEU A 13 2.84 3.35 1.77
N ARG A 14 3.74 4.14 1.20
CA ARG A 14 5.17 3.85 1.11
C ARG A 14 5.77 3.67 2.49
N ASP A 15 5.57 4.63 3.39
CA ASP A 15 6.10 4.58 4.76
C ASP A 15 5.65 3.30 5.48
N ILE A 16 4.36 2.94 5.36
CA ILE A 16 3.82 1.69 5.93
C ILE A 16 4.52 0.47 5.35
N ALA A 17 4.69 0.40 4.03
CA ALA A 17 5.32 -0.72 3.36
C ALA A 17 6.80 -0.85 3.76
N VAL A 18 7.54 0.26 3.79
CA VAL A 18 8.96 0.32 4.22
C VAL A 18 9.11 -0.17 5.66
N GLU A 19 8.24 0.29 6.56
CA GLU A 19 8.25 -0.15 7.96
C GLU A 19 7.98 -1.66 8.13
N VAL A 20 7.03 -2.21 7.38
CA VAL A 20 6.64 -3.63 7.49
C VAL A 20 7.64 -4.55 6.78
N LEU A 21 8.18 -4.11 5.64
CA LEU A 21 9.18 -4.85 4.89
C LEU A 21 10.57 -4.73 5.50
N GLU A 22 10.79 -3.77 6.42
CA GLU A 22 12.07 -3.50 7.07
C GLU A 22 13.20 -3.20 6.06
N ILE A 23 12.85 -2.46 5.01
CA ILE A 23 13.75 -2.02 3.92
C ILE A 23 13.93 -0.49 3.95
N GLU A 24 14.74 0.05 3.05
CA GLU A 24 14.85 1.51 2.89
C GLU A 24 13.80 2.07 1.91
N ASP A 25 13.41 3.34 2.10
CA ASP A 25 12.43 4.04 1.24
C ASP A 25 12.87 4.12 -0.24
N ASP A 26 14.18 4.14 -0.48
CA ASP A 26 14.78 4.16 -1.82
C ASP A 26 14.77 2.79 -2.49
N GLU A 27 14.64 1.70 -1.72
CA GLU A 27 14.59 0.34 -2.29
C GLU A 27 13.20 0.01 -2.86
N ILE A 28 12.13 0.56 -2.28
CA ILE A 28 10.77 0.33 -2.76
C ILE A 28 10.43 1.26 -3.92
N THR A 29 9.97 0.71 -5.04
CA THR A 29 9.43 1.51 -6.16
C THR A 29 7.92 1.36 -6.26
N GLU A 30 7.28 2.30 -6.96
CA GLU A 30 5.81 2.26 -7.16
C GLU A 30 5.37 0.98 -7.90
N THR A 31 6.27 0.43 -8.72
CA THR A 31 6.05 -0.75 -9.54
C THR A 31 6.71 -2.02 -9.00
N SER A 32 7.58 -1.92 -7.98
CA SER A 32 8.27 -3.07 -7.39
C SER A 32 7.26 -4.02 -6.79
N LEU A 33 7.39 -5.30 -7.10
CA LEU A 33 6.54 -6.36 -6.59
C LEU A 33 7.01 -6.71 -5.18
N PHE A 34 6.15 -6.53 -4.18
CA PHE A 34 6.53 -6.80 -2.79
C PHE A 34 7.03 -8.23 -2.60
N ALA A 35 6.33 -9.21 -3.17
CA ALA A 35 6.69 -10.61 -3.03
C ALA A 35 7.93 -11.01 -3.84
N GLU A 36 8.10 -10.48 -5.06
CA GLU A 36 9.21 -10.90 -5.95
C GLU A 36 10.49 -10.08 -5.75
N ASP A 37 10.37 -8.78 -5.47
CA ASP A 37 11.51 -7.86 -5.34
C ASP A 37 11.94 -7.63 -3.88
N HIS A 38 11.01 -7.80 -2.92
CA HIS A 38 11.25 -7.48 -1.50
C HIS A 38 10.98 -8.64 -0.54
N ASP A 39 10.86 -9.86 -1.06
CA ASP A 39 10.56 -11.09 -0.29
C ASP A 39 9.39 -10.90 0.70
N ALA A 40 8.37 -10.14 0.29
CA ALA A 40 7.20 -9.90 1.12
C ALA A 40 6.32 -11.16 1.19
N ASP A 41 6.36 -11.80 2.34
CA ASP A 41 5.45 -12.91 2.63
C ASP A 41 3.99 -12.45 2.73
N SER A 42 3.07 -13.40 2.60
CA SER A 42 1.63 -13.17 2.79
C SER A 42 1.29 -12.54 4.15
N LEU A 43 2.08 -12.81 5.20
CA LEU A 43 1.95 -12.17 6.51
C LEU A 43 2.28 -10.67 6.47
N ARG A 44 3.34 -10.28 5.76
CA ARG A 44 3.72 -8.87 5.62
C ARG A 44 2.67 -8.11 4.82
N ALA A 45 2.12 -8.71 3.76
CA ALA A 45 1.01 -8.12 3.01
C ALA A 45 -0.25 -7.92 3.87
N ILE A 46 -0.59 -8.88 4.73
CA ILE A 46 -1.71 -8.77 5.69
C ILE A 46 -1.45 -7.64 6.71
N GLU A 47 -0.22 -7.48 7.18
CA GLU A 47 0.12 -6.41 8.13
C GLU A 47 0.07 -5.03 7.49
N ILE A 48 0.59 -4.88 6.26
CA ILE A 48 0.46 -3.65 5.47
C ILE A 48 -1.02 -3.27 5.32
N LEU A 49 -1.86 -4.23 4.91
CA LEU A 49 -3.30 -4.03 4.79
C LEU A 49 -3.92 -3.56 6.11
N ALA A 50 -3.66 -4.26 7.21
CA ALA A 50 -4.22 -3.91 8.52
C ALA A 50 -3.79 -2.52 9.01
N ARG A 51 -2.54 -2.12 8.75
CA ARG A 51 -2.06 -0.75 9.06
C ARG A 51 -2.78 0.30 8.22
N ILE A 52 -2.95 0.06 6.93
CA ILE A 52 -3.67 0.94 6.01
C ILE A 52 -5.13 1.09 6.44
N GLU A 53 -5.83 -0.01 6.70
CA GLU A 53 -7.23 -0.01 7.17
C GLU A 53 -7.38 0.85 8.43
N LYS A 54 -6.48 0.66 9.40
CA LYS A 54 -6.48 1.42 10.64
C LYS A 54 -6.16 2.89 10.44
N GLN A 55 -5.22 3.22 9.55
CA GLN A 55 -4.76 4.58 9.30
C GLN A 55 -5.80 5.41 8.53
N PHE A 56 -6.36 4.84 7.48
CA PHE A 56 -7.33 5.50 6.62
C PHE A 56 -8.79 5.24 7.03
N LYS A 57 -9.02 4.39 8.04
CA LYS A 57 -10.33 3.97 8.52
C LYS A 57 -11.20 3.41 7.41
N VAL A 58 -10.63 2.47 6.65
CA VAL A 58 -11.26 1.78 5.54
C VAL A 58 -11.32 0.29 5.83
N ASP A 59 -12.32 -0.39 5.28
CA ASP A 59 -12.44 -1.85 5.33
C ASP A 59 -12.15 -2.41 3.95
N ILE A 60 -11.04 -3.13 3.81
CA ILE A 60 -10.59 -3.72 2.55
C ILE A 60 -10.57 -5.25 2.71
N PRO A 61 -11.36 -5.99 1.93
CA PRO A 61 -11.41 -7.44 2.06
C PRO A 61 -10.07 -8.08 1.68
N GLN A 62 -9.68 -9.12 2.41
CA GLN A 62 -8.45 -9.89 2.11
C GLN A 62 -8.43 -10.49 0.71
N SER A 63 -9.58 -10.64 0.05
CA SER A 63 -9.67 -11.02 -1.37
C SER A 63 -8.93 -10.06 -2.30
N GLU A 64 -8.66 -8.83 -1.87
CA GLU A 64 -7.89 -7.83 -2.62
C GLU A 64 -6.37 -7.93 -2.38
N LEU A 65 -5.90 -8.64 -1.35
CA LEU A 65 -4.46 -8.88 -1.13
C LEU A 65 -3.72 -9.39 -2.39
N PRO A 66 -4.23 -10.36 -3.17
CA PRO A 66 -3.57 -10.78 -4.41
C PRO A 66 -3.51 -9.68 -5.48
N ASN A 67 -4.33 -8.62 -5.39
CA ASN A 67 -4.23 -7.44 -6.25
C ASN A 67 -3.19 -6.44 -5.71
N MET A 68 -2.88 -6.46 -4.41
CA MET A 68 -1.97 -5.54 -3.72
C MET A 68 -0.50 -5.97 -3.84
N VAL A 69 -0.06 -6.20 -5.07
CA VAL A 69 1.29 -6.74 -5.36
C VAL A 69 2.40 -5.69 -5.32
N ASN A 70 2.07 -4.41 -5.48
CA ASN A 70 3.00 -3.29 -5.47
C ASN A 70 2.32 -2.02 -4.91
N LEU A 71 3.09 -0.97 -4.71
CA LEU A 71 2.62 0.27 -4.07
C LEU A 71 1.48 0.92 -4.86
N GLN A 72 1.59 0.94 -6.20
CA GLN A 72 0.56 1.50 -7.07
C GLN A 72 -0.76 0.73 -6.97
N ALA A 73 -0.71 -0.60 -6.92
CA ALA A 73 -1.89 -1.45 -6.83
C ALA A 73 -2.53 -1.37 -5.44
N VAL A 74 -1.72 -1.29 -4.38
CA VAL A 74 -2.20 -0.95 -3.03
C VAL A 74 -2.97 0.37 -3.07
N TYR A 75 -2.37 1.42 -3.63
CA TYR A 75 -3.04 2.72 -3.74
C TYR A 75 -4.36 2.63 -4.49
N ALA A 76 -4.41 1.91 -5.61
CA ALA A 76 -5.62 1.75 -6.41
C ALA A 76 -6.75 1.06 -5.64
N VAL A 77 -6.43 -0.03 -4.93
CA VAL A 77 -7.40 -0.73 -4.06
C VAL A 77 -7.86 0.21 -2.95
N VAL A 78 -6.93 0.80 -2.20
CA VAL A 78 -7.26 1.70 -1.10
C VAL A 78 -8.09 2.87 -1.59
N ALA A 79 -7.75 3.48 -2.72
CA ALA A 79 -8.51 4.56 -3.33
C ALA A 79 -9.96 4.16 -3.64
N GLN A 80 -10.15 2.97 -4.19
CA GLN A 80 -11.48 2.44 -4.51
C GLN A 80 -12.35 2.27 -3.26
N TYR A 81 -11.79 1.72 -2.17
CA TYR A 81 -12.53 1.48 -0.92
C TYR A 81 -12.67 2.74 -0.06
N ALA A 82 -11.66 3.62 -0.08
CA ALA A 82 -11.66 4.89 0.63
C ALA A 82 -12.52 5.97 -0.06
N GLY A 83 -12.99 5.71 -1.29
CA GLY A 83 -13.72 6.68 -2.09
C GLY A 83 -12.84 7.87 -2.53
N TRP A 84 -11.55 7.64 -2.74
CA TRP A 84 -10.64 8.64 -3.27
C TRP A 84 -10.95 8.85 -4.75
N GLN A 85 -11.69 9.92 -5.05
CA GLN A 85 -11.92 10.38 -6.42
C GLN A 85 -10.75 11.31 -6.80
N ASP A 86 -9.71 10.75 -7.41
CA ASP A 86 -8.70 11.53 -8.17
C ASP A 86 -9.25 11.89 -9.57
#